data_AF-A0A6A1UGX7-F1
#
_entry.id   AF-A0A6A1UGX7-F1
#
_cell.length_a   1.000
_cell.length_b   1.000
_cell.length_c   1.000
_cell.angle_alpha   90.00
_cell.angle_beta   90.00
_cell.angle_gamma   90.00
#
_symmetry.space_group_name_H-M   'P 1'
#
loop_
_entity.id
_entity.type
_entity.pdbx_description
1 polymer ?
#
loop_
_entity_poly.entity_id
_entity_poly.type
_entity_poly.pdbx_seq_one_letter_code
_entity_poly.pdbx_strand_id
1 'polypeptide(L)'
;MKHCNIIVENWIACCELFSQPSYQQDPEVGTPTAADLYSKTHNKKNGEGWVSDVARENYEKMVEIQSQSTTESGAPKDVDIFTQVLGTRSGYVRGLGRSVKPIAASSSTVSIQRDPELVRELEAAKATIEELKARQSEYDNLKNQQAEMQEAQRQIQEQLQLLKHNLRNEIRRKYWLHLVPLLKFLSKRQPYVAQLCTVGLH
;
A
#
# COMPACT_ATOMS: atom_id res chain seq x y z
N MET A 1 10.23 -47.44 -17.57
CA MET A 1 11.20 -46.56 -16.90
C MET A 1 11.24 -46.95 -15.43
N LYS A 2 12.38 -47.43 -14.93
CA LYS A 2 12.54 -47.69 -13.48
C LYS A 2 12.61 -46.32 -12.80
N HIS A 3 11.64 -46.01 -11.95
CA HIS A 3 11.74 -44.84 -11.08
C HIS A 3 12.88 -45.11 -10.09
N CYS A 4 14.05 -44.52 -10.33
CA CYS A 4 15.10 -44.47 -9.32
C CYS A 4 14.54 -43.69 -8.14
N ASN A 5 14.39 -44.37 -7.00
CA ASN A 5 13.98 -43.76 -5.74
C ASN A 5 15.18 -42.95 -5.23
N ILE A 6 15.37 -41.76 -5.79
CA ILE A 6 16.36 -40.79 -5.30
C ILE A 6 15.87 -40.36 -3.92
N ILE A 7 16.56 -40.81 -2.87
CA ILE A 7 16.31 -40.35 -1.50
C ILE A 7 16.59 -38.85 -1.40
N VAL A 8 15.93 -38.17 -0.47
CA VAL A 8 15.99 -36.70 -0.33
C VAL A 8 17.43 -36.19 -0.24
N GLU A 9 18.30 -36.90 0.48
CA GLU A 9 19.72 -36.56 0.61
C GLU A 9 20.46 -36.58 -0.74
N ASN A 10 20.18 -37.57 -1.59
CA ASN A 10 20.76 -37.64 -2.93
C ASN A 10 20.25 -36.50 -3.82
N TRP A 11 18.98 -36.11 -3.67
CA TRP A 11 18.43 -34.96 -4.40
C TRP A 11 19.06 -33.64 -3.95
N ILE A 12 19.25 -33.46 -2.64
CA ILE A 12 19.93 -32.28 -2.08
C ILE A 12 21.36 -32.21 -2.59
N ALA A 13 22.11 -33.33 -2.52
CA ALA A 13 23.48 -33.40 -3.04
C ALA A 13 23.55 -33.07 -4.54
N CYS A 14 22.59 -33.54 -5.34
CA CYS A 14 22.49 -33.14 -6.75
C CYS A 14 22.21 -31.65 -6.91
N CYS A 15 21.27 -31.08 -6.16
CA CYS A 15 20.97 -29.64 -6.20
C CYS A 15 22.19 -28.80 -5.85
N GLU A 16 22.93 -29.18 -4.81
CA GLU A 16 24.16 -28.50 -4.39
C GLU A 16 25.23 -28.59 -5.47
N LEU A 17 25.43 -29.77 -6.07
CA LEU A 17 26.38 -29.99 -7.15
C LEU A 17 26.09 -29.10 -8.38
N PHE A 18 24.84 -29.07 -8.86
CA PHE A 18 24.44 -28.25 -10.01
C PHE A 18 24.38 -26.74 -9.70
N SER A 19 24.40 -26.36 -8.42
CA SER A 19 24.50 -24.97 -8.00
C SER A 19 25.94 -24.45 -7.97
N GLN A 20 26.93 -25.34 -8.11
CA GLN A 20 28.34 -24.93 -8.13
C GLN A 20 28.65 -24.12 -9.41
N PRO A 21 29.45 -23.04 -9.33
CA PRO A 21 29.80 -22.21 -10.49
C PRO A 21 30.45 -23.00 -11.63
N SER A 22 31.19 -24.06 -11.30
CA SER A 22 31.81 -24.99 -12.27
C SER A 22 30.81 -25.74 -13.16
N TYR A 23 29.56 -25.91 -12.71
CA TYR A 23 28.47 -26.50 -13.50
C TYR A 23 27.66 -25.46 -14.28
N GLN A 24 27.80 -24.19 -13.92
CA GLN A 24 27.10 -23.08 -14.57
C GLN A 24 27.92 -22.46 -15.71
N GLN A 25 29.22 -22.72 -15.76
CA GLN A 25 30.14 -22.11 -16.72
C GLN A 25 31.04 -23.18 -17.36
N ASP A 26 31.16 -23.13 -18.69
CA ASP A 26 32.17 -23.89 -19.40
C ASP A 26 33.54 -23.22 -19.15
N PRO A 27 34.52 -23.93 -18.57
CA PRO A 27 35.83 -23.34 -18.24
C PRO A 27 36.61 -22.84 -19.46
N GLU A 28 36.27 -23.27 -20.69
CA GLU A 28 36.96 -22.82 -21.91
C GLU A 28 36.26 -21.63 -22.62
N VAL A 29 34.93 -21.51 -22.48
CA VAL A 29 34.10 -20.58 -23.29
C VAL A 29 33.52 -19.43 -22.45
N GLY A 30 33.51 -19.55 -21.13
CA GLY A 30 32.83 -18.59 -20.25
C GLY A 30 31.30 -18.70 -20.33
N THR A 31 30.58 -17.68 -19.86
CA THR A 31 29.11 -17.62 -19.99
C THR A 31 28.74 -17.19 -21.41
N PRO A 32 28.15 -18.07 -22.23
CA PRO A 32 27.75 -17.71 -23.59
C PRO A 32 26.66 -16.65 -23.55
N THR A 33 26.76 -15.66 -24.42
CA THR A 33 25.78 -14.57 -24.47
C THR A 33 24.49 -15.03 -25.17
N ALA A 34 23.40 -14.27 -25.02
CA ALA A 34 22.15 -14.52 -25.74
C ALA A 34 22.35 -14.73 -27.26
N ALA A 35 23.18 -13.90 -27.90
CA ALA A 35 23.52 -14.00 -29.32
C ALA A 35 24.26 -15.31 -29.67
N ASP A 36 25.20 -15.75 -28.82
CA ASP A 36 25.93 -17.01 -29.02
C ASP A 36 24.99 -18.22 -28.94
N LEU A 37 24.07 -18.21 -27.99
CA LEU A 37 23.06 -19.27 -27.84
C LEU A 37 22.08 -19.29 -29.03
N TYR A 38 21.66 -18.10 -29.48
CA TYR A 38 20.72 -17.97 -30.59
C TYR A 38 21.32 -18.46 -31.90
N SER A 39 22.54 -18.06 -32.22
CA SER A 39 23.25 -18.48 -33.43
C SER A 39 23.45 -19.99 -33.50
N LYS A 40 23.84 -20.65 -32.39
CA LYS A 40 24.01 -22.11 -32.34
C LYS A 40 22.74 -22.90 -32.68
N THR A 41 21.56 -22.32 -32.44
CA THR A 41 20.27 -23.02 -32.57
C THR A 41 19.49 -22.66 -33.83
N HIS A 42 19.84 -21.57 -34.52
CA HIS A 42 19.07 -21.03 -35.66
C HIS A 42 19.84 -21.05 -36.99
N ASN A 43 20.74 -22.02 -37.15
CA ASN A 43 21.43 -22.32 -38.40
C ASN A 43 20.86 -23.56 -39.09
N LYS A 44 21.00 -23.62 -40.42
CA LYS A 44 20.62 -24.82 -41.19
C LYS A 44 21.50 -26.01 -40.80
N LYS A 45 20.95 -27.22 -40.92
CA LYS A 45 21.64 -28.48 -40.54
C LYS A 45 22.93 -28.75 -41.32
N ASN A 46 23.08 -28.15 -42.50
CA ASN A 46 24.29 -28.22 -43.32
C ASN A 46 25.36 -27.19 -42.93
N GLY A 47 25.12 -26.37 -41.91
CA GLY A 47 26.05 -25.33 -41.45
C GLY A 47 26.11 -24.08 -42.35
N GLU A 48 25.41 -24.07 -43.48
CA GLU A 48 25.44 -22.97 -44.44
C GLU A 48 24.30 -21.97 -44.19
N GLY A 49 24.53 -21.10 -43.21
CA GLY A 49 23.75 -19.89 -42.97
C GLY A 49 22.46 -20.07 -42.16
N TRP A 50 21.80 -18.93 -41.93
CA TRP A 50 20.62 -18.80 -41.09
C TRP A 50 19.43 -19.62 -41.63
N VAL A 51 18.63 -20.15 -40.71
CA VAL A 51 17.40 -20.90 -41.05
C VAL A 51 16.37 -20.02 -41.80
N SER A 52 16.37 -18.71 -41.55
CA SER A 52 15.52 -17.72 -42.23
C SER A 52 16.14 -16.32 -42.13
N ASP A 53 15.68 -15.39 -42.96
CA ASP A 53 16.08 -13.97 -42.85
C ASP A 53 15.66 -13.37 -41.51
N VAL A 54 14.49 -13.75 -40.99
CA VAL A 54 14.02 -13.33 -39.66
C VAL A 54 14.98 -13.77 -38.55
N ALA A 55 15.56 -14.96 -38.65
CA ALA A 55 16.54 -15.42 -37.67
C ALA A 55 17.82 -14.57 -37.73
N ARG A 56 18.28 -14.21 -38.93
CA ARG A 56 19.41 -13.29 -39.09
C ARG A 56 19.14 -11.92 -38.47
N GLU A 57 17.99 -11.31 -38.79
CA GLU A 57 17.62 -10.00 -38.25
C GLU A 57 17.48 -10.02 -36.72
N ASN A 58 16.92 -11.09 -36.15
CA ASN A 58 16.83 -11.24 -34.70
C ASN A 58 18.21 -11.35 -34.07
N TYR A 59 19.12 -12.11 -34.67
CA TYR A 59 20.49 -12.19 -34.20
C TYR A 59 21.18 -10.81 -34.21
N GLU A 60 21.06 -10.07 -35.31
CA GLU A 60 21.63 -8.72 -35.44
C GLU A 60 21.10 -7.78 -34.34
N LYS A 61 19.79 -7.82 -34.06
CA LYS A 61 19.17 -7.07 -32.94
C LYS A 61 19.70 -7.47 -31.57
N MET A 62 19.93 -8.77 -31.32
CA MET A 62 20.51 -9.22 -30.06
C MET A 62 21.93 -8.67 -29.86
N VAL A 63 22.76 -8.70 -30.91
CA VAL A 63 24.12 -8.15 -30.89
C VAL A 63 24.11 -6.64 -30.65
N GLU A 64 23.17 -5.92 -31.27
CA GLU A 64 23.01 -4.48 -31.09
C GLU A 64 22.66 -4.12 -29.63
N ILE A 65 21.67 -4.80 -29.04
CA ILE A 65 21.26 -4.57 -27.65
C ILE A 65 22.43 -4.84 -26.68
N GLN A 66 23.17 -5.93 -26.89
CA GLN A 66 24.36 -6.26 -26.09
C GLN A 66 25.44 -5.16 -26.16
N SER A 67 25.65 -4.62 -27.36
CA SER A 67 26.64 -3.57 -27.61
C SER A 67 26.26 -2.23 -26.96
N GLN A 68 24.97 -1.86 -27.02
CA GLN A 68 24.47 -0.60 -26.46
C GLN A 68 24.51 -0.59 -24.92
N SER A 69 24.12 -1.68 -24.26
CA SER A 69 24.07 -1.75 -22.80
C SER A 69 25.44 -1.87 -22.10
N THR A 70 26.51 -2.11 -22.86
CA THR A 70 27.88 -1.95 -22.35
C THR A 70 28.22 -0.48 -22.07
N THR A 71 27.49 0.47 -22.67
CA THR A 71 27.73 1.92 -22.56
C THR A 71 26.85 2.59 -21.50
N GLU A 72 25.66 2.04 -21.22
CA GLU A 72 24.69 2.62 -20.28
C GLU A 72 24.19 1.55 -19.29
N SER A 73 24.69 1.56 -18.06
CA SER A 73 24.12 0.84 -16.90
C SER A 73 24.02 -0.69 -17.01
N GLY A 74 25.14 -1.40 -16.87
CA GLY A 74 25.18 -2.83 -16.55
C GLY A 74 24.77 -3.78 -17.68
N ALA A 75 25.41 -4.94 -17.78
CA ALA A 75 25.08 -5.92 -18.82
C ALA A 75 23.63 -6.44 -18.65
N PRO A 76 22.79 -6.41 -19.71
CA PRO A 76 21.44 -6.96 -19.67
C PRO A 76 21.52 -8.46 -19.43
N LYS A 77 20.58 -9.02 -18.68
CA LYS A 77 20.49 -10.48 -18.55
C LYS A 77 20.00 -11.05 -19.89
N ASP A 78 20.51 -12.21 -20.28
CA ASP A 78 20.13 -12.85 -21.55
C ASP A 78 18.61 -13.00 -21.71
N VAL A 79 17.89 -13.23 -20.61
CA VAL A 79 16.42 -13.32 -20.59
C VAL A 79 15.73 -12.04 -21.06
N ASP A 80 16.30 -10.87 -20.71
CA ASP A 80 15.73 -9.57 -21.08
C ASP A 80 15.96 -9.31 -22.58
N ILE A 81 17.14 -9.66 -23.08
CA ILE A 81 17.50 -9.58 -24.51
C ILE A 81 16.57 -10.47 -25.34
N PHE A 82 16.38 -11.73 -24.93
CA PHE A 82 15.45 -12.63 -25.61
C PHE A 82 14.03 -12.11 -25.60
N THR A 83 13.57 -11.57 -24.47
CA THR A 83 12.21 -11.02 -24.35
C THR A 83 12.02 -9.79 -25.24
N GLN A 84 13.03 -8.94 -25.37
CA GLN A 84 12.96 -7.75 -26.21
C GLN A 84 12.95 -8.09 -27.71
N VAL A 85 13.79 -9.05 -28.13
CA VAL A 85 13.93 -9.40 -29.55
C VAL A 85 12.85 -10.37 -30.03
N LEU A 86 12.60 -11.43 -29.27
CA LEU A 86 11.66 -12.50 -29.64
C LEU A 86 10.24 -12.27 -29.11
N GLY A 87 10.08 -11.29 -28.22
CA GLY A 87 8.82 -11.02 -27.53
C GLY A 87 8.55 -11.97 -26.38
N THR A 88 7.51 -11.65 -25.62
CA THR A 88 7.02 -12.51 -24.53
C THR A 88 6.09 -13.58 -25.08
N ARG A 89 6.44 -14.85 -24.92
CA ARG A 89 5.53 -15.96 -25.24
C ARG A 89 4.63 -16.29 -24.04
N SER A 90 3.32 -16.24 -24.21
CA SER A 90 2.38 -16.74 -23.22
C SER A 90 2.40 -18.27 -23.20
N GLY A 91 2.76 -18.88 -22.08
CA GLY A 91 2.76 -20.34 -21.93
C GLY A 91 3.77 -20.85 -20.93
N TYR A 92 3.55 -22.05 -20.41
CA TYR A 92 4.44 -22.66 -19.43
C TYR A 92 5.83 -22.94 -20.06
N VAL A 93 6.88 -22.38 -19.47
CA VAL A 93 8.25 -22.67 -19.87
C VAL A 93 8.60 -24.08 -19.38
N ARG A 94 8.77 -25.02 -20.32
CA ARG A 94 9.11 -26.41 -19.99
C ARG A 94 10.48 -26.45 -19.30
N GLY A 95 10.56 -27.16 -18.17
CA GLY A 95 11.81 -27.36 -17.43
C GLY A 95 12.03 -26.47 -16.20
N LEU A 96 11.21 -25.43 -15.98
CA LEU A 96 11.37 -24.51 -14.82
C LEU A 96 10.50 -24.87 -13.59
N GLY A 97 9.93 -26.07 -13.56
CA GLY A 97 9.04 -26.52 -12.49
C GLY A 97 7.70 -25.76 -12.43
N ARG A 98 6.81 -26.18 -11.51
CA ARG A 98 5.43 -25.66 -11.37
C ARG A 98 5.33 -24.17 -10.95
N SER A 99 6.45 -23.50 -10.70
CA SER A 99 6.50 -22.17 -10.07
C SER A 99 6.29 -21.02 -11.05
N VAL A 100 6.53 -21.23 -12.35
CA VAL A 100 6.35 -20.18 -13.36
C VAL A 100 4.93 -20.24 -13.91
N LYS A 101 4.03 -19.43 -13.34
CA LYS A 101 2.71 -19.20 -13.91
C LYS A 101 2.88 -18.41 -15.22
N PRO A 102 2.41 -18.91 -16.37
CA PRO A 102 2.48 -18.15 -17.60
C PRO A 102 1.65 -16.87 -17.50
N ILE A 103 2.19 -15.78 -18.05
CA ILE A 103 1.42 -14.56 -18.31
C ILE A 103 0.34 -14.95 -19.32
N ALA A 104 -0.92 -14.81 -18.93
CA ALA A 104 -2.05 -15.11 -19.81
C ALA A 104 -1.96 -14.21 -21.06
N ALA A 105 -1.91 -14.82 -22.25
CA ALA A 105 -2.07 -14.06 -23.48
C ALA A 105 -3.45 -13.42 -23.48
N SER A 106 -3.47 -12.09 -23.48
CA SER A 106 -4.63 -11.37 -24.00
C SER A 106 -4.66 -11.59 -25.51
N SER A 107 -5.83 -11.96 -26.02
CA SER A 107 -6.15 -12.15 -27.45
C SER A 107 -5.97 -13.57 -28.00
N SER A 108 -7.01 -14.36 -27.84
CA SER A 108 -7.50 -15.25 -28.89
C SER A 108 -9.01 -15.25 -28.79
N THR A 109 -9.67 -14.83 -29.88
CA THR A 109 -11.11 -14.87 -30.12
C THR A 109 -11.62 -16.30 -30.19
N VAL A 110 -11.52 -17.03 -29.08
CA VAL A 110 -12.36 -18.19 -28.81
C VAL A 110 -13.49 -17.62 -27.98
N SER A 111 -14.67 -17.61 -28.58
CA SER A 111 -15.95 -17.45 -27.92
C SER A 111 -15.94 -18.16 -26.56
N ILE A 112 -15.63 -17.40 -25.51
CA ILE A 112 -16.10 -17.70 -24.17
C ILE A 112 -17.60 -17.66 -24.35
N GLN A 113 -18.21 -18.82 -24.56
CA GLN A 113 -19.58 -19.01 -24.11
C GLN A 113 -19.52 -18.53 -22.66
N ARG A 114 -20.04 -17.31 -22.42
CA ARG A 114 -20.21 -16.79 -21.07
C ARG A 114 -20.97 -17.88 -20.37
N ASP A 115 -20.29 -18.59 -19.47
CA ASP A 115 -20.96 -19.51 -18.59
C ASP A 115 -22.03 -18.66 -17.88
N PRO A 116 -23.33 -18.89 -18.16
CA PRO A 116 -24.39 -18.05 -17.62
C PRO A 116 -24.38 -18.07 -16.09
N GLU A 117 -23.84 -19.14 -15.50
CA GLU A 117 -23.66 -19.27 -14.06
C GLU A 117 -22.58 -18.31 -13.54
N LEU A 118 -21.43 -18.23 -14.21
CA LEU A 118 -20.34 -17.31 -13.85
C LEU A 118 -20.77 -15.83 -13.97
N VAL A 119 -21.56 -15.50 -14.99
CA VAL A 119 -22.12 -14.15 -15.15
C VAL A 119 -23.09 -13.83 -14.01
N ARG A 120 -23.95 -14.80 -13.64
CA ARG A 120 -24.90 -14.64 -12.54
C ARG A 120 -24.18 -14.45 -11.20
N GLU A 121 -23.15 -15.22 -10.93
CA GLU A 121 -22.31 -15.07 -9.74
C GLU A 121 -21.61 -13.71 -9.70
N LEU A 122 -21.08 -13.25 -10.84
CA LEU A 122 -20.44 -11.94 -10.94
C LEU A 122 -21.43 -10.80 -10.63
N GLU A 123 -22.65 -10.85 -11.19
CA GLU A 123 -23.67 -9.83 -10.92
C GLU A 123 -24.15 -9.89 -9.46
N ALA A 124 -24.29 -11.08 -8.87
CA ALA A 124 -24.62 -11.23 -7.46
C ALA A 124 -23.50 -10.66 -6.55
N ALA A 125 -22.23 -10.92 -6.87
CA ALA A 125 -21.10 -10.36 -6.15
C ALA A 125 -21.01 -8.82 -6.27
N LYS A 126 -21.33 -8.26 -7.43
CA LYS A 126 -21.42 -6.80 -7.60
C LYS A 126 -22.55 -6.20 -6.75
N ALA A 127 -23.71 -6.84 -6.72
CA ALA A 127 -24.84 -6.38 -5.92
C ALA A 127 -24.49 -6.37 -4.42
N THR A 128 -23.84 -7.42 -3.91
CA THR A 128 -23.41 -7.46 -2.50
C THR A 128 -22.34 -6.42 -2.19
N ILE A 129 -21.42 -6.15 -3.11
CA ILE A 129 -20.42 -5.07 -2.94
C ILE A 129 -21.11 -3.71 -2.83
N GLU A 130 -22.08 -3.41 -3.69
CA GLU A 130 -22.81 -2.14 -3.63
C GLU A 130 -23.64 -2.01 -2.34
N GLU A 131 -24.28 -3.09 -1.88
CA GLU A 131 -24.98 -3.11 -0.59
C GLU A 131 -24.03 -2.82 0.59
N LEU A 132 -22.86 -3.48 0.62
CA LEU A 132 -21.87 -3.26 1.66
C LEU A 132 -21.32 -1.83 1.65
N LYS A 133 -21.12 -1.24 0.47
CA LYS A 133 -20.71 0.17 0.34
C LYS A 133 -21.79 1.13 0.87
N ALA A 134 -23.06 0.88 0.54
CA ALA A 134 -24.17 1.68 1.06
C ALA A 134 -24.22 1.62 2.59
N ARG A 135 -24.11 0.42 3.15
CA ARG A 135 -24.09 0.22 4.61
C ARG A 135 -22.90 0.87 5.29
N GLN A 136 -21.72 0.85 4.65
CA GLN A 136 -20.54 1.54 5.14
C GLN A 136 -20.76 3.06 5.16
N SER A 137 -21.34 3.62 4.10
CA SER A 137 -21.67 5.04 4.04
C SER A 137 -22.67 5.45 5.13
N GLU A 138 -23.67 4.62 5.43
CA GLU A 138 -24.61 4.88 6.54
C GLU A 138 -23.89 4.90 7.89
N TYR A 139 -22.97 3.95 8.12
CA TYR A 139 -22.19 3.91 9.35
C TYR A 139 -21.31 5.15 9.51
N ASP A 140 -20.66 5.59 8.45
CA ASP A 140 -19.82 6.80 8.47
C ASP A 140 -20.67 8.06 8.73
N ASN A 141 -21.87 8.14 8.14
CA ASN A 141 -22.81 9.23 8.40
C ASN A 141 -23.25 9.26 9.88
N LEU A 142 -23.59 8.11 10.46
CA LEU A 142 -23.98 8.02 11.87
C LEU A 142 -22.83 8.40 12.81
N LYS A 143 -21.61 7.98 12.49
CA LYS A 143 -20.41 8.35 13.25
C LYS A 143 -20.15 9.86 13.20
N ASN A 144 -20.30 10.48 12.03
CA ASN A 144 -20.16 11.92 11.87
C ASN A 144 -21.24 12.67 12.68
N GLN A 145 -22.51 12.25 12.61
CA GLN A 145 -23.59 12.83 13.42
C GLN A 145 -23.32 12.70 14.93
N GLN A 146 -22.75 11.57 15.37
CA GLN A 146 -22.37 11.39 16.77
C GLN A 146 -21.26 12.36 17.19
N ALA A 147 -20.26 12.57 16.34
CA ALA A 147 -19.18 13.52 16.59
C ALA A 147 -19.71 14.97 16.67
N GLU A 148 -20.61 15.36 15.76
CA GLU A 148 -21.26 16.67 15.77
C GLU A 148 -22.07 16.89 17.06
N MET A 149 -22.85 15.88 17.48
CA MET A 149 -23.62 15.96 18.72
C MET A 149 -22.72 16.08 19.96
N GLN A 150 -21.60 15.36 20.00
CA GLN A 150 -20.61 15.48 21.07
C GLN A 150 -19.98 16.88 21.10
N GLU A 151 -19.71 17.45 19.94
CA GLU A 151 -19.15 18.80 19.84
C GLU A 151 -20.17 19.86 20.29
N ALA A 152 -21.43 19.74 19.85
CA ALA A 152 -22.50 20.60 20.33
C ALA A 152 -22.67 20.51 21.85
N GLN A 153 -22.55 19.30 22.41
CA GLN A 153 -22.60 19.11 23.87
C GLN A 153 -21.42 19.82 24.57
N ARG A 154 -20.21 19.75 24.02
CA ARG A 154 -19.04 20.49 24.55
C ARG A 154 -19.26 22.00 24.50
N GLN A 155 -19.72 22.52 23.37
CA GLN A 155 -20.02 23.95 23.22
C GLN A 155 -21.07 24.43 24.23
N ILE A 156 -22.15 23.65 24.42
CA ILE A 156 -23.18 23.98 25.42
C ILE A 156 -22.57 23.99 26.83
N GLN A 157 -21.73 23.00 27.17
CA GLN A 157 -21.06 22.98 28.47
C GLN A 157 -20.15 24.21 28.66
N GLU A 158 -19.38 24.61 27.66
CA GLU A 158 -18.54 25.80 27.71
C GLU A 158 -19.36 27.09 27.89
N GLN A 159 -20.45 27.24 27.13
CA GLN A 159 -21.37 28.37 27.27
C GLN A 159 -21.95 28.44 28.69
N LEU A 160 -22.33 27.30 29.27
CA LEU A 160 -22.78 27.24 30.66
C LEU A 160 -21.70 27.64 31.66
N GLN A 161 -20.44 27.24 31.44
CA GLN A 161 -19.32 27.66 32.30
C GLN A 161 -19.07 29.17 32.21
N LEU A 162 -19.11 29.74 31.01
CA LEU A 162 -18.97 31.18 30.79
C LEU A 162 -20.10 31.95 31.47
N LEU A 163 -21.35 31.51 31.31
CA LEU A 163 -22.50 32.15 31.96
C LEU A 163 -22.36 32.14 33.48
N LYS A 164 -21.97 30.99 34.07
CA LYS A 164 -21.70 30.87 35.51
C LYS A 164 -20.57 31.80 35.96
N HIS A 165 -19.49 31.90 35.19
CA HIS A 165 -18.37 32.79 35.49
C HIS A 165 -18.78 34.26 35.43
N ASN A 166 -19.51 34.65 34.40
CA ASN A 166 -20.03 36.02 34.23
C ASN A 166 -20.95 36.40 35.39
N LEU A 167 -21.88 35.52 35.77
CA LEU A 167 -22.78 35.78 36.90
C LEU A 167 -22.02 35.94 38.22
N ARG A 168 -21.02 35.07 38.49
CA ARG A 168 -20.15 35.20 39.68
C ARG A 168 -19.42 36.53 39.71
N ASN A 169 -18.87 36.97 38.57
CA ASN A 169 -18.19 38.25 38.47
C ASN A 169 -19.15 39.41 38.69
N GLU A 170 -20.36 39.33 38.15
CA GLU A 170 -21.36 40.40 38.29
C GLU A 170 -21.84 40.54 39.73
N ILE A 171 -22.08 39.41 40.42
CA ILE A 171 -22.37 39.41 41.86
C ILE A 171 -21.20 40.03 42.64
N ARG A 172 -19.96 39.61 42.33
CA ARG A 172 -18.76 40.16 42.98
C ARG A 172 -18.64 41.66 42.74
N ARG A 173 -18.89 42.16 41.52
CA ARG A 173 -18.87 43.58 41.19
C ARG A 173 -19.93 44.36 41.97
N LYS A 174 -21.18 43.90 41.99
CA LYS A 174 -22.27 44.54 42.74
C LYS A 174 -21.97 44.60 44.25
N TYR A 175 -21.43 43.50 44.81
CA TYR A 175 -20.96 43.47 46.18
C TYR A 175 -19.88 44.52 46.44
N TRP A 176 -18.87 44.59 45.57
CA TRP A 176 -17.76 45.55 45.71
C TRP A 176 -18.20 47.01 45.55
N LEU A 177 -19.10 47.30 44.60
CA LEU A 177 -19.54 48.66 44.31
C LEU A 177 -20.53 49.20 45.34
N HIS A 178 -21.43 48.37 45.87
CA HIS A 178 -22.53 48.85 46.73
C HIS A 178 -22.37 48.44 48.19
N LEU A 179 -22.06 47.17 48.48
CA LEU A 179 -22.04 46.65 49.85
C LEU A 179 -20.76 47.04 50.60
N VAL A 180 -19.60 47.03 49.95
CA VAL A 180 -18.32 47.38 50.61
C VAL A 180 -18.28 48.85 51.09
N PRO A 181 -18.70 49.86 50.30
CA PRO A 181 -18.77 51.24 50.78
C PRO A 181 -19.79 51.43 51.92
N LEU A 182 -20.95 50.77 51.85
CA LEU A 182 -21.95 50.80 52.92
C LEU A 182 -21.42 50.22 54.23
N LEU A 183 -20.74 49.07 54.19
CA LEU A 183 -20.12 48.47 55.36
C LEU A 183 -19.03 49.37 55.97
N LYS A 184 -18.19 50.01 55.13
CA LYS A 184 -17.20 50.99 55.59
C LYS A 184 -17.86 52.22 56.23
N PHE A 185 -18.98 52.69 55.68
CA PHE A 185 -19.72 53.82 56.24
C PHE A 185 -20.36 53.49 57.60
N LEU A 186 -21.00 52.33 57.72
CA LEU A 186 -21.58 51.85 58.97
C LEU A 186 -20.52 51.63 60.05
N SER A 187 -19.37 51.04 59.67
CA SER A 187 -18.21 50.87 60.57
C SER A 187 -17.66 52.21 61.09
N LYS A 188 -17.71 53.29 60.29
CA LYS A 188 -17.32 54.64 60.73
C LYS A 188 -18.38 55.38 61.57
N ARG A 189 -19.65 54.95 61.56
CA ARG A 189 -20.72 55.49 62.42
C ARG A 189 -20.82 54.81 63.79
N GLN A 190 -20.38 53.55 63.90
CA GLN A 190 -20.33 52.82 65.17
C GLN A 190 -19.33 53.33 66.25
N PRO A 191 -18.28 54.14 65.96
CA PRO A 191 -17.46 54.74 67.01
C PRO A 191 -18.17 55.84 67.80
N TYR A 192 -19.22 56.46 67.23
CA TYR A 192 -19.92 57.59 67.84
C TYR A 192 -21.09 57.19 68.76
N VAL A 193 -21.57 55.95 68.68
CA VAL A 193 -22.64 55.45 69.57
C VAL A 193 -22.07 54.93 70.89
N ALA A 194 -20.78 54.56 70.92
CA ALA A 194 -20.08 54.12 72.14
C ALA A 194 -19.71 55.28 73.09
N GLN A 195 -19.78 56.54 72.66
CA GLN A 195 -19.46 57.72 73.48
C GLN A 195 -20.66 58.35 74.20
N LEU A 196 -21.89 57.95 73.91
CA LEU A 196 -23.09 58.51 74.56
C LEU A 196 -23.62 57.65 75.72
N CYS A 197 -23.04 56.47 76.00
CA CYS A 197 -23.44 55.61 77.12
C CYS A 197 -22.54 55.75 78.37
N THR A 198 -21.56 56.66 78.40
CA THR A 198 -20.60 56.79 79.53
C THR A 198 -20.85 58.00 80.44
N VAL A 199 -21.90 58.81 80.24
CA VAL A 199 -22.14 60.06 81.01
C VAL A 199 -23.44 60.03 81.83
N GLY A 200 -23.86 58.87 82.33
CA GLY A 200 -25.12 58.76 83.08
C GLY A 200 -25.11 57.67 84.14
N LEU A 201 -24.09 57.64 85.01
CA LEU A 201 -24.04 56.78 86.19
C LEU A 201 -23.04 57.36 87.21
N HIS A 202 -23.35 58.53 87.76
CA HIS A 202 -22.88 59.05 89.05
C HIS A 202 -23.98 59.99 89.58
#